data_AF-A0A395HAF0-F1
#
_entry.id   AF-A0A395HAF0-F1
#
_cell.length_a   1.000
_cell.length_b   1.000
_cell.length_c   1.000
_cell.angle_alpha   90.00
_cell.angle_beta   90.00
_cell.angle_gamma   90.00
#
_symmetry.space_group_name_H-M   'P 1'
#
loop_
_entity.id
_entity.type
_entity.pdbx_description
1 polymer ?
#
loop_
_entity_poly.entity_id
_entity_poly.type
_entity_poly.pdbx_seq_one_letter_code
_entity_poly.pdbx_strand_id
1 'polypeptide(L)'
;MFNTTRALGVTYKGISLEILAKEAGTGYSNTVKAYPAVVEAKVQMLKLKLQRDTKPHPSNRDKNDIKDIMTIGYHTKKGTRYLSIHAHEDGTWKEFLSRAGKHGSASQQTEN
;
A
#
# COMPACT_ATOMS: atom_id res chain seq x y z
N MET A 1 -1.16 23.65 19.98
CA MET A 1 -2.25 22.64 19.99
C MET A 1 -2.25 21.98 18.62
N PHE A 2 -1.85 20.73 18.51
CA PHE A 2 -1.85 20.01 17.23
C PHE A 2 -3.21 19.36 17.04
N ASN A 3 -3.92 19.77 15.99
CA ASN A 3 -5.21 19.19 15.62
C ASN A 3 -4.99 17.71 15.24
N THR A 4 -5.37 16.82 16.15
CA THR A 4 -5.42 15.38 15.90
C THR A 4 -6.57 15.11 14.93
N THR A 5 -6.31 15.19 13.63
CA THR A 5 -7.24 14.68 12.62
C THR A 5 -7.32 13.17 12.80
N ARG A 6 -8.34 12.74 13.53
CA ARG A 6 -8.64 11.34 13.80
C ARG A 6 -9.27 10.75 12.54
N ALA A 7 -8.45 10.42 11.56
CA ALA A 7 -8.80 9.54 10.46
C ALA A 7 -7.51 8.93 9.94
N LEU A 8 -7.55 7.62 9.70
CA LEU A 8 -6.50 6.80 9.11
C LEU A 8 -5.51 6.18 10.11
N GLY A 9 -5.78 4.95 10.53
CA GLY A 9 -4.93 4.14 11.41
C GLY A 9 -3.65 3.62 10.74
N VAL A 10 -3.11 4.37 9.77
CA VAL A 10 -1.96 3.99 8.94
C VAL A 10 -0.74 4.81 9.33
N THR A 11 0.24 4.15 9.93
CA THR A 11 1.55 4.74 10.19
C THR A 11 2.48 4.48 9.01
N TYR A 12 2.95 5.55 8.36
CA TYR A 12 3.98 5.47 7.32
C TYR A 12 5.34 5.16 7.96
N LYS A 13 5.92 4.02 7.63
CA LYS A 13 7.27 3.61 8.07
C LYS A 13 8.18 3.55 6.84
N GLY A 14 8.86 4.66 6.55
CA GLY A 14 9.73 4.80 5.39
C GLY A 14 9.86 6.26 4.94
N ILE A 15 9.83 6.47 3.63
CA ILE A 15 9.97 7.77 2.96
C ILE A 15 8.61 8.52 3.03
N SER A 16 8.62 9.83 3.29
CA SER A 16 7.39 10.63 3.38
C SER A 16 6.69 10.72 2.02
N LEU A 17 5.37 10.98 2.00
CA LEU A 17 4.63 11.21 0.75
C LEU A 17 5.20 12.38 -0.08
N GLU A 18 5.86 13.33 0.58
CA GLU A 18 6.53 14.46 -0.06
C GLU A 18 7.80 14.02 -0.80
N ILE A 19 8.66 13.24 -0.15
CA ILE A 19 9.86 12.70 -0.80
C ILE A 19 9.44 11.71 -1.89
N LEU A 20 8.38 10.93 -1.67
CA LEU A 20 7.79 10.06 -2.69
C LEU A 20 7.33 10.84 -3.93
N ALA A 21 6.63 11.96 -3.73
CA ALA A 21 6.21 12.82 -4.82
C ALA A 21 7.41 13.40 -5.58
N LYS A 22 8.49 13.74 -4.86
CA LYS A 22 9.72 14.27 -5.44
C LYS A 22 10.51 13.23 -6.24
N GLU A 23 10.55 11.99 -5.79
CA GLU A 23 11.40 10.94 -6.39
C GLU A 23 10.66 10.09 -7.44
N ALA A 24 9.37 9.82 -7.23
CA ALA A 24 8.55 8.96 -8.09
C ALA A 24 7.55 9.75 -8.95
N GLY A 25 7.18 10.97 -8.53
CA GLY A 25 6.11 11.75 -9.13
C GLY A 25 4.88 11.87 -8.22
N THR A 26 4.14 12.97 -8.37
CA THR A 26 2.95 13.27 -7.55
C THR A 26 1.84 12.27 -7.75
N GLY A 27 1.71 11.68 -8.94
CA GLY A 27 0.74 10.63 -9.25
C GLY A 27 0.86 9.44 -8.30
N TYR A 28 2.07 8.88 -8.15
CA TYR A 28 2.32 7.78 -7.21
C TYR A 28 2.02 8.16 -5.76
N SER A 29 2.39 9.37 -5.33
CA SER A 29 2.09 9.85 -3.98
C SER A 29 0.58 9.91 -3.73
N ASN A 30 -0.19 10.37 -4.72
CA ASN A 30 -1.64 10.37 -4.67
C ASN A 30 -2.23 8.95 -4.63
N THR A 31 -1.73 8.04 -5.46
CA THR A 31 -2.13 6.62 -5.45
C THR A 31 -1.92 5.98 -4.07
N VAL A 32 -0.74 6.19 -3.48
CA VAL A 32 -0.39 5.65 -2.16
C VAL A 32 -1.22 6.28 -1.05
N LYS A 33 -1.58 7.56 -1.17
CA LYS A 33 -2.46 8.25 -0.22
C LYS A 33 -3.92 7.78 -0.33
N ALA A 34 -4.39 7.46 -1.53
CA ALA A 34 -5.76 7.01 -1.78
C ALA A 34 -6.01 5.57 -1.31
N TYR A 35 -5.05 4.67 -1.50
CA TYR A 35 -5.22 3.25 -1.20
C TYR A 35 -5.61 2.91 0.26
N PRO A 36 -5.02 3.53 1.30
CA PRO A 36 -5.43 3.30 2.68
C PRO A 36 -6.93 3.49 2.93
N ALA A 37 -7.57 4.47 2.29
CA ALA A 37 -9.02 4.69 2.43
C ALA A 37 -9.85 3.48 1.92
N VAL A 38 -9.30 2.73 0.96
CA VAL A 38 -9.94 1.51 0.41
C VAL A 38 -9.72 0.30 1.33
N VAL A 39 -8.56 0.20 1.98
CA VAL A 39 -8.19 -0.97 2.79
C VAL A 39 -8.56 -0.83 4.27
N GLU A 40 -8.73 0.37 4.79
CA GLU A 40 -9.16 0.57 6.18
C GLU A 40 -10.53 -0.02 6.49
N ALA A 41 -11.40 -0.16 5.48
CA ALA A 41 -12.64 -0.92 5.61
C ALA A 41 -12.41 -2.42 5.86
N LYS A 42 -11.26 -2.97 5.42
CA LYS A 42 -10.95 -4.40 5.49
C LYS A 42 -10.05 -4.77 6.67
N VAL A 43 -9.13 -3.88 7.07
CA VAL A 43 -8.15 -4.18 8.13
C VAL A 43 -7.92 -2.95 9.01
N GLN A 44 -8.44 -2.99 10.22
CA GLN A 44 -8.05 -2.04 11.26
C GLN A 44 -6.54 -2.22 11.53
N MET A 45 -5.75 -1.20 11.19
CA MET A 45 -4.36 -0.98 11.61
C MET A 45 -3.25 -1.62 10.75
N LEU A 46 -3.03 -1.04 9.55
CA LEU A 46 -1.88 -1.35 8.70
C LEU A 46 -0.78 -0.27 8.79
N LYS A 47 0.45 -0.67 9.05
CA LYS A 47 1.66 0.14 8.83
C LYS A 47 2.07 0.05 7.37
N LEU A 48 2.29 1.20 6.73
CA LEU A 48 2.77 1.26 5.36
C LEU A 48 4.30 1.20 5.34
N LYS A 49 4.86 0.37 4.47
CA LYS A 49 6.31 0.26 4.26
C LYS A 49 6.60 0.16 2.77
N LEU A 50 7.35 1.11 2.23
CA LEU A 50 7.86 1.04 0.86
C LEU A 50 8.76 -0.21 0.72
N GLN A 51 8.50 -1.05 -0.28
CA GLN A 51 9.30 -2.25 -0.52
C GLN A 51 10.14 -2.06 -1.78
N ARG A 52 11.41 -1.70 -1.57
CA ARG A 52 12.44 -1.46 -2.59
C ARG A 52 12.14 -0.24 -3.47
N ASP A 53 13.09 0.69 -3.44
CA ASP A 53 13.30 1.80 -4.37
C ASP A 53 12.07 2.65 -4.71
N THR A 54 12.20 3.94 -4.44
CA THR A 54 11.24 4.98 -4.84
C THR A 54 11.19 5.23 -6.33
N LYS A 55 12.07 4.59 -7.10
CA LYS A 55 12.08 4.73 -8.56
C LYS A 55 11.04 3.78 -9.17
N PRO A 56 10.06 4.30 -9.91
CA PRO A 56 9.16 3.48 -10.70
C PRO A 56 9.95 2.57 -11.64
N HIS A 57 9.48 1.33 -11.79
CA HIS A 57 10.15 0.33 -12.62
C HIS A 57 9.14 -0.69 -13.15
N PRO A 58 9.47 -1.43 -14.23
CA PRO A 58 8.62 -2.50 -14.72
C PRO A 58 8.44 -3.62 -13.70
N SER A 59 7.24 -4.23 -13.65
CA SER A 59 7.00 -5.32 -12.72
C SER A 59 7.67 -6.62 -13.16
N ASN A 60 8.58 -7.13 -12.33
CA ASN A 60 9.12 -8.49 -12.50
C ASN A 60 8.10 -9.59 -12.19
N ARG A 61 7.04 -9.25 -11.43
CA ARG A 61 6.03 -10.20 -10.97
C ARG A 61 4.82 -10.25 -11.90
N ASP A 62 4.47 -9.14 -12.52
CA ASP A 62 3.39 -9.05 -13.51
C ASP A 62 3.94 -8.50 -14.83
N LYS A 63 4.45 -9.39 -15.67
CA LYS A 63 5.06 -9.03 -16.96
C LYS A 63 4.06 -8.47 -17.97
N ASN A 64 2.76 -8.64 -17.72
CA ASN A 64 1.71 -8.10 -18.57
C ASN A 64 1.31 -6.69 -18.12
N ASP A 65 1.81 -6.23 -16.97
CA ASP A 65 1.69 -4.84 -16.59
C ASP A 65 2.71 -4.00 -17.37
N ILE A 66 2.21 -3.29 -18.37
CA ILE A 66 3.02 -2.38 -19.19
C ILE A 66 3.33 -1.06 -18.48
N LYS A 67 2.70 -0.80 -17.33
CA LYS A 67 2.92 0.41 -16.55
C LYS A 67 4.10 0.22 -15.62
N ASP A 68 4.85 1.31 -15.42
CA ASP A 68 5.82 1.35 -14.34
C ASP A 68 5.09 1.26 -13.00
N ILE A 69 5.71 0.52 -12.08
CA ILE A 69 5.15 0.23 -10.77
C ILE A 69 6.04 0.80 -9.68
N MET A 70 5.40 1.06 -8.55
CA MET A 70 6.07 1.19 -7.28
C MET A 70 5.48 0.19 -6.28
N THR A 71 6.35 -0.61 -5.65
CA THR A 71 5.88 -1.66 -4.74
C THR A 71 5.73 -1.13 -3.31
N ILE A 72 4.52 -1.17 -2.78
CA ILE A 72 4.21 -0.72 -1.42
C ILE A 72 3.75 -1.91 -0.59
N GLY A 73 4.45 -2.20 0.49
CA GLY A 73 4.08 -3.26 1.43
C GLY A 73 3.24 -2.74 2.58
N TYR A 74 2.08 -3.34 2.80
CA TYR A 74 1.21 -3.06 3.94
C TYR A 74 1.40 -4.15 4.99
N HIS A 75 1.74 -3.74 6.21
CA HIS A 75 2.10 -4.63 7.30
C HIS A 75 1.15 -4.43 8.47
N THR A 76 0.87 -5.47 9.24
CA THR A 76 0.12 -5.33 10.50
C THR A 76 0.95 -4.55 11.52
N LYS A 77 0.34 -4.12 12.64
CA LYS A 77 1.07 -3.49 13.75
C LYS A 77 2.27 -4.29 14.24
N LYS A 78 2.18 -5.62 14.21
CA LYS A 78 3.24 -6.58 14.60
C LYS A 78 4.37 -6.70 13.56
N GLY A 79 4.25 -6.04 12.41
CA GLY A 79 5.27 -6.05 11.35
C GLY A 79 5.11 -7.17 10.33
N THR A 80 4.08 -8.01 10.43
CA THR A 80 3.79 -9.04 9.43
C THR A 80 3.23 -8.38 8.17
N ARG A 81 3.85 -8.60 7.01
CA ARG A 81 3.28 -8.12 5.73
C ARG A 81 1.92 -8.78 5.54
N TYR A 82 0.87 -7.98 5.36
CA TYR A 82 -0.48 -8.44 5.04
C TYR A 82 -0.65 -8.53 3.52
N LEU A 83 -0.31 -7.46 2.80
CA LEU A 83 -0.31 -7.42 1.34
C LEU A 83 0.79 -6.48 0.82
N SER A 84 1.00 -6.48 -0.48
CA SER A 84 1.69 -5.40 -1.19
C SER A 84 0.84 -4.94 -2.37
N ILE A 85 0.98 -3.68 -2.76
CA ILE A 85 0.44 -3.20 -4.04
C ILE A 85 1.58 -2.88 -5.00
N HIS A 86 1.29 -3.02 -6.28
CA HIS A 86 1.96 -2.25 -7.32
C HIS A 86 1.10 -1.01 -7.56
N ALA A 87 1.58 0.14 -7.14
CA ALA A 87 0.94 1.42 -7.41
C ALA A 87 1.41 1.94 -8.77
N HIS A 88 0.49 2.52 -9.54
CA HIS A 88 0.78 3.21 -10.79
C HIS A 88 0.64 4.72 -10.62
N GLU A 89 1.22 5.47 -11.54
CA GLU A 89 1.16 6.94 -11.54
C GLU A 89 -0.26 7.47 -11.73
N ASP A 90 -1.10 6.76 -12.48
CA ASP A 90 -2.44 7.19 -12.89
C ASP A 90 -3.53 7.00 -11.83
N GLY A 91 -3.16 6.65 -10.60
CA GLY A 91 -4.12 6.37 -9.53
C GLY A 91 -4.58 4.92 -9.46
N THR A 92 -4.19 4.05 -10.39
CA THR A 92 -4.54 2.62 -10.34
C THR A 92 -3.53 1.80 -9.55
N TRP A 93 -3.93 0.62 -9.08
CA TRP A 93 -3.03 -0.31 -8.39
C TRP A 93 -3.45 -1.77 -8.60
N LYS A 94 -2.51 -2.68 -8.39
CA LYS A 94 -2.77 -4.12 -8.28
C LYS A 94 -2.38 -4.65 -6.91
N GLU A 95 -3.26 -5.42 -6.29
CA GLU A 95 -3.06 -5.99 -4.96
C GLU A 95 -2.44 -7.39 -5.01
N PHE A 96 -1.52 -7.64 -4.09
CA PHE A 96 -0.87 -8.94 -3.94
C PHE A 96 -0.86 -9.33 -2.46
N LEU A 97 -1.81 -10.21 -2.09
CA LEU A 97 -1.87 -10.74 -0.73
C LEU A 97 -0.63 -11.58 -0.41
N SER A 98 -0.11 -11.39 0.80
CA SER A 98 0.87 -12.30 1.39
C SER A 98 0.17 -13.58 1.87
N ARG A 99 0.94 -14.59 2.30
CA ARG A 99 0.40 -15.77 2.99
C ARG A 99 -0.48 -15.38 4.18
N ALA A 100 0.02 -14.50 5.05
CA ALA A 100 -0.74 -14.01 6.20
C ALA A 100 -2.01 -13.24 5.79
N GLY A 101 -1.93 -12.47 4.70
CA GLY A 101 -3.08 -11.78 4.12
C GLY A 101 -4.16 -12.75 3.67
N LYS A 102 -3.78 -13.79 2.92
CA LYS A 102 -4.69 -14.83 2.44
C LYS A 102 -5.39 -15.58 3.57
N HIS A 103 -4.65 -15.94 4.63
CA HIS A 103 -5.25 -16.62 5.79
C HIS A 103 -6.18 -15.70 6.60
N GLY A 104 -5.81 -14.41 6.76
CA GLY A 104 -6.66 -13.44 7.46
C GLY A 104 -7.93 -13.06 6.69
N SER A 105 -7.91 -13.10 5.35
CA SER A 105 -9.10 -12.90 4.51
C SER A 105 -9.97 -14.15 4.38
N ALA A 106 -9.38 -15.35 4.46
CA ALA A 106 -10.14 -16.61 4.46
C ALA A 106 -10.99 -16.75 5.73
N SER A 107 -10.54 -16.23 6.88
CA SER A 107 -11.34 -16.14 8.11
C SER A 107 -12.49 -15.12 8.06
N GLN A 108 -12.64 -14.34 6.98
CA GLN A 108 -13.80 -13.48 6.73
C GLN A 108 -14.69 -13.99 5.58
N GLN A 109 -14.32 -15.09 4.91
CA GLN A 109 -15.15 -15.80 3.93
C GLN A 109 -15.64 -17.14 4.51
N THR A 110 -16.26 -17.09 5.69
CA THR A 110 -17.19 -18.11 6.14
C THR A 110 -18.28 -17.41 6.91
N GLU A 111 -19.33 -17.00 6.21
CA GLU A 111 -20.72 -17.02 6.68
C GLU A 111 -21.64 -16.57 5.52
N ASN A 112 -22.34 -17.59 4.98
CA ASN A 112 -23.57 -17.63 4.18
C ASN A 112 -23.68 -16.85 2.86
#